data_AF-A0A2S4WGB8-F1
#
_entry.id   AF-A0A2S4WGB8-F1
#
_cell.length_a   1.000
_cell.length_b   1.000
_cell.length_c   1.000
_cell.angle_alpha   90.00
_cell.angle_beta   90.00
_cell.angle_gamma   90.00
#
_symmetry.space_group_name_H-M   'P 1'
#
loop_
_entity.id
_entity.type
_entity.pdbx_description
1 polymer ?
#
loop_
_entity_poly.entity_id
_entity_poly.type
_entity_poly.pdbx_seq_one_letter_code
_entity_poly.pdbx_strand_id
1 'polypeptide(L)'
;MIQDEWTLQIDTLDTFGGLVRAILLRIGPPAHYILSRPLQFRPLIKPVAHLARSLIKITKLSRLFFNKLSTQGMNRKRFTAYTRMSSHQLTDLEELVLIIPETLGDCLRHLEDCSRQIDIEVHTRDLIRAASKTKTLFESNLNLVLIHLVPIIPDTGADDFPVRNYYKTWLEDWKGLLDLAIQHLIDGAESLGNNTT
;
A
#
# COMPACT_ATOMS: atom_id res chain seq x y z
N MET A 1 -18.52 6.08 24.20
CA MET A 1 -18.53 5.74 22.77
C MET A 1 -17.16 6.02 22.18
N ILE A 2 -16.17 5.23 22.61
CA ILE A 2 -14.78 5.33 22.16
C ILE A 2 -14.31 3.91 21.89
N GLN A 3 -14.70 2.94 22.74
CA GLN A 3 -14.37 1.52 22.64
C GLN A 3 -14.76 0.85 21.31
N ASP A 4 -15.87 1.26 20.68
CA ASP A 4 -16.35 0.71 19.40
C ASP A 4 -15.47 1.13 18.19
N GLU A 5 -14.80 2.26 18.30
CA GLU A 5 -13.88 2.78 17.26
C GLU A 5 -12.56 1.98 17.24
N TRP A 6 -12.13 1.45 18.40
CA TRP A 6 -10.91 0.64 18.55
C TRP A 6 -11.04 -0.76 17.98
N THR A 7 -12.22 -1.36 18.16
CA THR A 7 -12.54 -2.64 17.52
C THR A 7 -12.51 -2.50 16.00
N LEU A 8 -12.98 -1.37 15.47
CA LEU A 8 -12.95 -1.07 14.04
C LEU A 8 -11.51 -0.96 13.48
N GLN A 9 -10.57 -0.33 14.20
CA GLN A 9 -9.17 -0.22 13.74
C GLN A 9 -8.41 -1.56 13.71
N ILE A 10 -8.66 -2.45 14.68
CA ILE A 10 -8.04 -3.78 14.69
C ILE A 10 -8.69 -4.68 13.63
N ASP A 11 -10.01 -4.63 13.51
CA ASP A 11 -10.78 -5.42 12.55
C ASP A 11 -10.51 -4.96 11.10
N THR A 12 -10.21 -3.68 10.88
CA THR A 12 -9.78 -3.15 9.58
C THR A 12 -8.35 -3.53 9.22
N LEU A 13 -7.42 -3.62 10.18
CA LEU A 13 -6.07 -4.15 9.94
C LEU A 13 -6.07 -5.67 9.70
N ASP A 14 -6.98 -6.42 10.34
CA ASP A 14 -7.22 -7.83 10.05
C ASP A 14 -7.95 -8.05 8.72
N THR A 15 -8.90 -7.18 8.37
CA THR A 15 -9.56 -7.14 7.06
C THR A 15 -8.57 -6.81 5.96
N PHE A 16 -7.72 -5.80 6.16
CA PHE A 16 -6.58 -5.51 5.28
C PHE A 16 -5.64 -6.72 5.23
N GLY A 17 -5.36 -7.33 6.38
CA GLY A 17 -4.64 -8.58 6.52
C GLY A 17 -5.17 -9.69 5.60
N GLY A 18 -6.49 -9.86 5.60
CA GLY A 18 -7.26 -10.80 4.79
C GLY A 18 -7.29 -10.43 3.31
N LEU A 19 -7.47 -9.16 2.96
CA LEU A 19 -7.45 -8.65 1.59
C LEU A 19 -6.08 -8.83 0.95
N VAL A 20 -5.01 -8.45 1.66
CA VAL A 20 -3.63 -8.72 1.23
C VAL A 20 -3.39 -10.21 1.05
N ARG A 21 -3.91 -11.07 1.95
CA ARG A 21 -3.79 -12.52 1.81
C ARG A 21 -4.57 -13.04 0.61
N ALA A 22 -5.77 -12.53 0.35
CA ALA A 22 -6.58 -12.87 -0.82
C ALA A 22 -5.90 -12.42 -2.13
N ILE A 23 -5.33 -11.21 -2.15
CA ILE A 23 -4.53 -10.68 -3.27
C ILE A 23 -3.32 -11.58 -3.53
N LEU A 24 -2.55 -11.93 -2.48
CA LEU A 24 -1.38 -12.80 -2.58
C LEU A 24 -1.74 -14.23 -3.04
N LEU A 25 -2.86 -14.77 -2.56
CA LEU A 25 -3.35 -16.10 -2.96
C LEU A 25 -3.81 -16.12 -4.43
N ARG A 26 -4.40 -15.03 -4.92
CA ARG A 26 -4.83 -14.89 -6.32
C ARG A 26 -3.69 -14.63 -7.29
N ILE A 27 -2.63 -13.95 -6.84
CA ILE A 27 -1.42 -13.71 -7.64
C ILE A 27 -0.44 -14.90 -7.59
N GLY A 28 -0.47 -15.71 -6.53
CA GLY A 28 0.32 -16.93 -6.42
C GLY A 28 -0.03 -17.95 -7.51
N PRO A 29 0.92 -18.79 -7.99
CA PRO A 29 0.66 -19.64 -9.13
C PRO A 29 -0.16 -20.87 -8.73
N PRO A 30 -1.27 -21.19 -9.41
CA PRO A 30 -1.59 -22.58 -9.65
C PRO A 30 -0.76 -22.97 -10.87
N ALA A 31 0.37 -23.66 -10.66
CA ALA A 31 1.22 -24.17 -11.73
C ALA A 31 0.44 -24.97 -12.80
N HIS A 32 -0.74 -25.51 -12.44
CA HIS A 32 -1.66 -26.20 -13.35
C HIS A 32 -2.45 -25.26 -14.29
N TYR A 33 -2.70 -24.00 -13.92
CA TYR A 33 -3.45 -23.04 -14.75
C TYR A 33 -2.60 -22.45 -15.90
N ILE A 34 -1.29 -22.31 -15.68
CA ILE A 34 -0.34 -21.75 -16.65
C ILE A 34 -0.13 -22.70 -17.86
N LEU A 35 -0.21 -24.01 -17.63
CA LEU A 35 -0.09 -25.03 -18.67
C LEU A 35 -1.39 -25.24 -19.47
N SER A 36 -2.53 -24.80 -18.92
CA SER A 36 -3.87 -25.01 -19.50
C SER A 36 -4.32 -23.89 -20.45
N ARG A 37 -3.58 -22.77 -20.51
CA ARG A 37 -3.96 -21.61 -21.34
C ARG A 37 -3.46 -21.75 -22.79
N PRO A 38 -4.28 -21.39 -23.80
CA PRO A 38 -3.89 -21.41 -25.20
C PRO A 38 -2.59 -20.61 -25.48
N LEU A 39 -1.83 -21.01 -26.51
CA LEU A 39 -0.53 -20.42 -26.86
C LEU A 39 -0.56 -18.88 -27.02
N GLN A 40 -1.70 -18.32 -27.43
CA GLN A 40 -1.94 -16.87 -27.55
C GLN A 40 -1.84 -16.09 -26.23
N PHE A 41 -1.93 -16.75 -25.07
CA PHE A 41 -1.84 -16.08 -23.77
C PHE A 41 -0.40 -15.94 -23.26
N ARG A 42 0.59 -16.63 -23.84
CA ARG A 42 1.98 -16.64 -23.37
C ARG A 42 2.71 -15.28 -23.41
N PRO A 43 2.52 -14.40 -24.41
CA PRO A 43 3.22 -13.11 -24.47
C PRO A 43 2.88 -12.21 -23.26
N LEU A 44 1.63 -12.28 -22.78
CA LEU A 44 1.11 -11.43 -21.71
C LEU A 44 1.39 -11.96 -20.30
N ILE A 45 1.81 -13.22 -20.15
CA ILE A 45 2.15 -13.80 -18.83
C ILE A 45 3.29 -13.04 -18.17
N LYS A 46 4.34 -12.68 -18.94
CA LYS A 46 5.52 -12.01 -18.38
C LYS A 46 5.22 -10.56 -17.92
N PRO A 47 4.58 -9.70 -18.74
CA PRO A 47 4.15 -8.37 -18.30
C PRO A 47 3.22 -8.42 -17.09
N VAL A 48 2.15 -9.22 -17.14
CA VAL A 48 1.18 -9.32 -16.05
C VAL A 48 1.82 -9.86 -14.76
N ALA A 49 2.72 -10.84 -14.85
CA ALA A 49 3.46 -11.33 -13.68
C ALA A 49 4.44 -10.28 -13.11
N HIS A 50 4.98 -9.39 -13.94
CA HIS A 50 5.78 -8.25 -13.45
C HIS A 50 4.92 -7.27 -12.67
N LEU A 51 3.78 -6.86 -13.23
CA LEU A 51 2.80 -5.99 -12.57
C LEU A 51 2.32 -6.59 -11.24
N ALA A 52 2.01 -7.88 -11.23
CA ALA A 52 1.56 -8.57 -10.02
C ALA A 52 2.63 -8.57 -8.93
N ARG A 53 3.92 -8.73 -9.29
CA ARG A 53 5.03 -8.62 -8.33
C ARG A 53 5.18 -7.20 -7.77
N SER A 54 4.99 -6.18 -8.59
CA SER A 54 4.99 -4.79 -8.13
C SER A 54 3.84 -4.53 -7.16
N LEU A 55 2.62 -4.96 -7.50
CA LEU A 55 1.45 -4.85 -6.62
C LEU A 55 1.69 -5.56 -5.27
N ILE A 56 2.23 -6.78 -5.28
CA ILE A 56 2.62 -7.49 -4.06
C ILE A 56 3.57 -6.67 -3.19
N LYS A 57 4.58 -6.03 -3.78
CA LYS A 57 5.54 -5.21 -3.05
C LYS A 57 4.84 -4.01 -2.42
N ILE A 58 4.00 -3.29 -3.18
CA ILE A 58 3.22 -2.15 -2.69
C ILE A 58 2.38 -2.60 -1.50
N THR A 59 1.59 -3.68 -1.65
CA THR A 59 0.73 -4.22 -0.60
C THR A 59 1.50 -4.59 0.67
N LYS A 60 2.69 -5.20 0.54
CA LYS A 60 3.55 -5.53 1.69
C LYS A 60 4.12 -4.29 2.36
N LEU A 61 4.53 -3.28 1.59
CA LEU A 61 5.04 -2.02 2.11
C LEU A 61 3.93 -1.23 2.81
N SER A 62 2.71 -1.19 2.27
CA SER A 62 1.54 -0.61 2.94
C SER A 62 1.29 -1.27 4.28
N ARG A 63 1.32 -2.62 4.36
CA ARG A 63 1.22 -3.33 5.64
C ARG A 63 2.32 -2.94 6.61
N LEU A 64 3.56 -2.90 6.12
CA LEU A 64 4.72 -2.58 6.92
C LEU A 64 4.60 -1.18 7.55
N PHE A 65 4.07 -0.21 6.79
CA PHE A 65 3.78 1.14 7.27
C PHE A 65 2.76 1.15 8.40
N PHE A 66 1.58 0.59 8.19
CA PHE A 66 0.53 0.56 9.22
C PHE A 66 0.96 -0.20 10.47
N ASN A 67 1.67 -1.32 10.30
CA ASN A 67 2.24 -2.05 11.42
C ASN A 67 3.22 -1.19 12.20
N LYS A 68 4.10 -0.45 11.51
CA LYS A 68 5.05 0.46 12.16
C LYS A 68 4.34 1.55 12.95
N LEU A 69 3.32 2.20 12.35
CA LEU A 69 2.50 3.22 13.02
C LEU A 69 1.78 2.64 14.25
N SER A 70 1.35 1.38 14.17
CA SER A 70 0.62 0.69 15.26
C SER A 70 1.54 0.19 16.39
N THR A 71 2.85 0.06 16.19
CA THR A 71 3.76 -0.36 17.27
C THR A 71 3.85 0.66 18.40
N GLN A 72 4.01 0.18 19.65
CA GLN A 72 4.08 0.98 20.87
C GLN A 72 5.06 2.18 20.83
N GLY A 73 6.06 2.22 19.95
CA GLY A 73 6.92 3.40 19.76
C GLY A 73 6.19 4.62 19.19
N MET A 74 5.20 4.40 18.32
CA MET A 74 4.30 5.42 17.77
C MET A 74 2.89 5.39 18.41
N ASN A 75 2.53 4.29 19.06
CA ASN A 75 1.17 4.02 19.55
C ASN A 75 1.03 3.96 21.09
N ARG A 76 1.96 4.55 21.86
CA ARG A 76 2.17 4.15 23.27
C ARG A 76 1.03 4.46 24.27
N LYS A 77 0.17 5.42 24.00
CA LYS A 77 -1.07 5.81 24.73
C LYS A 77 -1.66 6.98 23.91
N ARG A 78 -2.26 6.66 22.75
CA ARG A 78 -2.93 7.53 21.75
C ARG A 78 -2.37 8.97 21.72
N PHE A 79 -1.47 9.36 20.81
CA PHE A 79 -1.07 10.78 20.58
C PHE A 79 -1.46 11.70 21.76
N THR A 80 -0.65 11.80 22.84
CA THR A 80 -0.99 12.61 24.03
C THR A 80 -1.74 13.88 23.61
N ALA A 81 -2.75 14.35 24.37
CA ALA A 81 -3.74 15.44 24.10
C ALA A 81 -3.23 16.79 23.51
N TYR A 82 -1.99 16.85 23.06
CA TYR A 82 -1.17 17.92 22.53
C TYR A 82 -0.62 17.64 21.12
N THR A 83 -1.17 16.72 20.33
CA THR A 83 -0.89 16.74 18.87
C THR A 83 -1.41 18.05 18.29
N ARG A 84 -0.55 18.76 17.55
CA ARG A 84 -0.92 20.02 16.85
C ARG A 84 -1.67 19.77 15.54
N MET A 85 -2.06 18.53 15.25
CA MET A 85 -2.88 18.23 14.06
C MET A 85 -4.28 18.83 14.22
N SER A 86 -4.84 19.35 13.14
CA SER A 86 -6.27 19.68 13.10
C SER A 86 -7.12 18.39 13.08
N SER A 87 -8.39 18.48 13.47
CA SER A 87 -9.31 17.34 13.40
C SER A 87 -9.43 16.77 11.98
N HIS A 88 -9.32 17.63 10.96
CA HIS A 88 -9.30 17.21 9.55
C HIS A 88 -8.07 16.33 9.25
N GLN A 89 -6.88 16.71 9.70
CA GLN A 89 -5.66 15.93 9.48
C GLN A 89 -5.65 14.59 10.21
N LEU A 90 -6.30 14.52 11.37
CA LEU A 90 -6.52 13.26 12.08
C LEU A 90 -7.49 12.34 11.31
N THR A 91 -8.57 12.93 10.78
CA THR A 91 -9.53 12.20 9.94
C THR A 91 -8.86 11.65 8.68
N ASP A 92 -8.01 12.44 8.01
CA ASP A 92 -7.25 12.01 6.83
C ASP A 92 -6.36 10.78 7.11
N LEU A 93 -5.73 10.74 8.30
CA LEU A 93 -4.89 9.62 8.74
C LEU A 93 -5.71 8.37 9.09
N GLU A 94 -6.89 8.54 9.67
CA GLU A 94 -7.78 7.44 10.01
C GLU A 94 -8.43 6.83 8.76
N GLU A 95 -8.89 7.67 7.83
CA GLU A 95 -9.46 7.24 6.55
C GLU A 95 -8.46 6.48 5.68
N LEU A 96 -7.15 6.75 5.83
CA LEU A 96 -6.10 6.04 5.11
C LEU A 96 -6.18 4.52 5.29
N VAL A 97 -6.54 4.05 6.49
CA VAL A 97 -6.67 2.62 6.81
C VAL A 97 -7.81 1.97 6.02
N LEU A 98 -8.81 2.74 5.60
CA LEU A 98 -9.96 2.28 4.82
C LEU A 98 -9.70 2.40 3.31
N ILE A 99 -9.14 3.54 2.87
CA ILE A 99 -9.00 3.88 1.44
C ILE A 99 -7.85 3.10 0.77
N ILE A 100 -6.74 2.85 1.48
CA ILE A 100 -5.62 2.08 0.92
C ILE A 100 -6.02 0.64 0.54
N PRO A 101 -6.69 -0.14 1.40
CA PRO A 101 -7.20 -1.45 1.01
C PRO A 101 -8.08 -1.42 -0.25
N GLU A 102 -8.99 -0.43 -0.34
CA GLU A 102 -9.89 -0.26 -1.49
C GLU A 102 -9.09 0.00 -2.78
N THR A 103 -8.20 0.98 -2.76
CA THR A 103 -7.37 1.33 -3.92
C THR A 103 -6.44 0.20 -4.37
N LEU A 104 -5.92 -0.61 -3.45
CA LEU A 104 -5.16 -1.82 -3.78
C LEU A 104 -6.05 -2.94 -4.34
N GLY A 105 -7.30 -3.04 -3.87
CA GLY A 105 -8.32 -3.91 -4.44
C GLY A 105 -8.66 -3.53 -5.89
N ASP A 106 -8.77 -2.25 -6.18
CA ASP A 106 -8.98 -1.71 -7.53
C ASP A 106 -7.81 -2.08 -8.45
N CYS A 107 -6.57 -1.90 -7.97
CA CYS A 107 -5.37 -2.32 -8.70
C CYS A 107 -5.42 -3.81 -9.04
N LEU A 108 -5.81 -4.67 -8.09
CA LEU A 108 -5.92 -6.11 -8.34
C LEU A 108 -6.99 -6.39 -9.40
N ARG A 109 -8.18 -5.80 -9.30
CA ARG A 109 -9.28 -6.04 -10.26
C ARG A 109 -8.83 -5.73 -11.69
N HIS A 110 -8.26 -4.54 -11.89
CA HIS A 110 -7.77 -4.14 -13.22
C HIS A 110 -6.64 -5.04 -13.73
N LEU A 111 -5.74 -5.47 -12.84
CA LEU A 111 -4.68 -6.43 -13.20
C LEU A 111 -5.24 -7.80 -13.60
N GLU A 112 -6.26 -8.30 -12.88
CA GLU A 112 -6.91 -9.56 -13.23
C GLU A 112 -7.60 -9.47 -14.60
N ASP A 113 -8.24 -8.35 -14.92
CA ASP A 113 -8.92 -8.18 -16.22
C ASP A 113 -7.91 -8.01 -17.37
N CYS A 114 -6.78 -7.33 -17.13
CA CYS A 114 -5.62 -7.36 -18.04
C CYS A 114 -5.13 -8.80 -18.28
N SER A 115 -5.07 -9.62 -17.23
CA SER A 115 -4.69 -11.04 -17.35
C SER A 115 -5.70 -11.84 -18.19
N ARG A 116 -6.98 -11.44 -18.19
CA ARG A 116 -8.06 -12.04 -19.00
C ARG A 116 -8.11 -11.48 -20.42
N GLN A 117 -7.28 -10.49 -20.76
CA GLN A 117 -7.27 -9.78 -22.05
C GLN A 117 -8.58 -9.04 -22.34
N ILE A 118 -9.26 -8.59 -21.29
CA ILE A 118 -10.46 -7.76 -21.41
C ILE A 118 -9.99 -6.32 -21.46
N ASP A 119 -10.44 -5.54 -22.44
CA ASP A 119 -10.25 -4.08 -22.57
C ASP A 119 -8.89 -3.59 -22.03
N ILE A 120 -7.79 -4.18 -22.50
CA ILE A 120 -6.45 -4.04 -21.89
C ILE A 120 -6.05 -2.57 -21.77
N GLU A 121 -6.34 -1.75 -22.77
CA GLU A 121 -6.09 -0.30 -22.75
C GLU A 121 -6.84 0.41 -21.61
N VAL A 122 -8.12 0.08 -21.43
CA VAL A 122 -8.96 0.67 -20.37
C VAL A 122 -8.44 0.27 -18.99
N HIS A 123 -8.17 -1.02 -18.79
CA HIS A 123 -7.74 -1.52 -17.49
C HIS A 123 -6.30 -1.16 -17.13
N THR A 124 -5.39 -1.01 -18.10
CA THR A 124 -4.05 -0.48 -17.83
C THR A 124 -4.12 0.98 -17.41
N ARG A 125 -4.95 1.81 -18.05
CA ARG A 125 -5.19 3.20 -17.64
C ARG A 125 -5.80 3.30 -16.24
N ASP A 126 -6.80 2.48 -15.93
CA ASP A 126 -7.44 2.52 -14.61
C ASP A 126 -6.51 1.96 -13.51
N LEU A 127 -5.67 0.97 -13.82
CA LEU A 127 -4.59 0.51 -12.95
C LEU A 127 -3.60 1.63 -12.62
N ILE A 128 -3.16 2.40 -13.62
CA ILE A 128 -2.27 3.56 -13.42
C ILE A 128 -2.94 4.61 -12.52
N ARG A 129 -4.23 4.86 -12.72
CA ARG A 129 -5.00 5.81 -11.90
C ARG A 129 -5.07 5.36 -10.43
N ALA A 130 -5.37 4.08 -10.19
CA ALA A 130 -5.43 3.52 -8.84
C ALA A 130 -4.05 3.52 -8.15
N ALA A 131 -2.99 3.16 -8.88
CA ALA A 131 -1.61 3.22 -8.38
C ALA A 131 -1.19 4.65 -8.03
N SER A 132 -1.52 5.62 -8.88
CA SER A 132 -1.23 7.04 -8.64
C SER A 132 -2.00 7.57 -7.42
N LYS A 133 -3.28 7.20 -7.26
CA LYS A 133 -4.06 7.54 -6.06
C LYS A 133 -3.45 6.94 -4.79
N THR A 134 -2.96 5.71 -4.87
CA THR A 134 -2.25 5.05 -3.74
C THR A 134 -1.00 5.86 -3.34
N LYS A 135 -0.23 6.32 -4.33
CA LYS A 135 0.95 7.16 -4.10
C LYS A 135 0.59 8.45 -3.38
N THR A 136 -0.35 9.23 -3.93
CA THR A 136 -0.70 10.54 -3.36
C THR A 136 -1.24 10.42 -1.93
N LEU A 137 -2.04 9.40 -1.64
CA LEU A 137 -2.53 9.13 -0.29
C LEU A 137 -1.39 8.89 0.71
N PHE A 138 -0.39 8.09 0.33
CA PHE A 138 0.78 7.87 1.18
C PHE A 138 1.66 9.12 1.31
N GLU A 139 1.84 9.89 0.24
CA GLU A 139 2.66 11.12 0.29
C GLU A 139 2.07 12.17 1.24
N SER A 140 0.77 12.45 1.10
CA SER A 140 0.07 13.40 1.96
C SER A 140 0.12 12.98 3.43
N ASN A 141 -0.11 11.70 3.71
CA ASN A 141 -0.15 11.21 5.09
C ASN A 141 1.23 11.01 5.72
N LEU A 142 2.24 10.59 4.94
CA LEU A 142 3.61 10.51 5.41
C LEU A 142 4.13 11.87 5.86
N ASN A 143 3.75 12.93 5.14
CA ASN A 143 4.07 14.30 5.55
C ASN A 143 3.45 14.64 6.92
N LEU A 144 2.20 14.25 7.17
CA LEU A 144 1.56 14.42 8.49
C LEU A 144 2.31 13.64 9.58
N VAL A 145 2.71 12.41 9.30
CA VAL A 145 3.50 11.59 10.23
C VAL A 145 4.83 12.26 10.57
N LEU A 146 5.56 12.74 9.56
CA LEU A 146 6.87 13.39 9.76
C LEU A 146 6.77 14.71 10.53
N ILE A 147 5.74 15.52 10.27
CA ILE A 147 5.58 16.85 10.89
C ILE A 147 5.04 16.76 12.32
N HIS A 148 4.11 15.83 12.56
CA HIS A 148 3.34 15.85 13.81
C HIS A 148 3.58 14.64 14.70
N LEU A 149 3.90 13.46 14.14
CA LEU A 149 4.10 12.23 14.92
C LEU A 149 5.55 12.03 15.34
N VAL A 150 6.49 12.15 14.40
CA VAL A 150 7.92 11.93 14.67
C VAL A 150 8.46 12.86 15.77
N PRO A 151 8.09 14.16 15.84
CA PRO A 151 8.57 15.03 16.90
C PRO A 151 8.06 14.68 18.31
N ILE A 152 6.95 13.95 18.43
CA ILE A 152 6.41 13.50 19.73
C ILE A 152 7.29 12.38 20.32
N ILE A 153 8.04 11.68 19.48
CA ILE A 153 8.96 10.62 19.91
C ILE A 153 10.10 11.26 20.72
N PRO A 154 10.44 10.71 21.91
CA PRO A 154 11.59 11.15 22.68
C PRO A 154 12.87 11.11 21.86
N ASP A 155 13.73 12.13 22.01
CA ASP A 155 15.01 12.18 21.30
C ASP A 155 15.94 11.02 21.66
N THR A 156 15.79 10.48 22.88
CA THR A 156 16.69 9.47 23.45
C THR A 156 15.90 8.36 24.16
N GLY A 157 16.17 7.10 23.82
CA GLY A 157 15.56 5.91 24.43
C GLY A 157 16.22 5.48 25.75
N ALA A 158 15.88 4.28 26.25
CA ALA A 158 16.37 3.77 27.54
C ALA A 158 17.89 3.51 27.61
N ASP A 159 18.61 3.60 26.47
CA ASP A 159 20.04 3.30 26.34
C ASP A 159 20.77 4.31 25.42
N ASP A 160 20.42 5.59 25.50
CA ASP A 160 20.95 6.64 24.60
C ASP A 160 20.65 6.45 23.09
N PHE A 161 19.75 5.52 22.74
CA PHE A 161 19.37 5.25 21.36
C PHE A 161 18.60 6.43 20.74
N PRO A 162 19.00 6.95 19.56
CA PRO A 162 18.37 8.10 18.92
C PRO A 162 17.07 7.70 18.19
N VAL A 163 16.03 7.39 18.96
CA VAL A 163 14.75 6.82 18.48
C VAL A 163 14.15 7.68 17.35
N ARG A 164 14.16 9.01 17.50
CA ARG A 164 13.58 9.93 16.51
C ARG A 164 14.27 9.84 15.14
N ASN A 165 15.61 9.88 15.12
CA ASN A 165 16.37 9.77 13.86
C ASN A 165 16.14 8.41 13.20
N TYR A 166 16.10 7.34 14.00
CA TYR A 166 15.79 6.01 13.49
C TYR A 166 14.44 5.98 12.75
N TYR A 167 13.38 6.55 13.33
CA TYR A 167 12.07 6.59 12.67
C TYR A 167 12.09 7.45 11.40
N LYS A 168 12.81 8.58 11.40
CA LYS A 168 12.92 9.44 10.23
C LYS A 168 13.59 8.72 9.06
N THR A 169 14.75 8.12 9.29
CA THR A 169 15.47 7.33 8.28
C THR A 169 14.63 6.15 7.80
N TRP A 170 13.98 5.43 8.72
CA TRP A 170 13.13 4.30 8.35
C TRP A 170 11.95 4.72 7.44
N LEU A 171 11.32 5.87 7.71
CA LEU A 171 10.23 6.41 6.89
C LEU A 171 10.72 6.86 5.51
N GLU A 172 11.90 7.48 5.44
CA GLU A 172 12.56 7.88 4.18
C GLU A 172 12.89 6.65 3.31
N ASP A 173 13.51 5.61 3.89
CA ASP A 173 13.81 4.36 3.20
C ASP A 173 12.54 3.65 2.72
N TRP A 174 11.53 3.57 3.59
CA TRP A 174 10.24 2.97 3.25
C TRP A 174 9.56 3.70 2.10
N LYS A 175 9.57 5.05 2.11
CA LYS A 175 9.00 5.87 1.03
C LYS A 175 9.70 5.58 -0.29
N GLY A 176 11.04 5.55 -0.30
CA GLY A 176 11.81 5.23 -1.50
C GLY A 176 11.48 3.86 -2.08
N LEU A 177 11.34 2.84 -1.22
CA LEU A 177 10.92 1.50 -1.64
C LEU A 177 9.49 1.48 -2.22
N LEU A 178 8.57 2.23 -1.61
CA LEU A 178 7.19 2.33 -2.08
C LEU A 178 7.11 3.04 -3.43
N ASP A 179 7.76 4.19 -3.56
CA ASP A 179 7.78 4.98 -4.80
C ASP A 179 8.34 4.15 -5.96
N LEU A 180 9.42 3.40 -5.72
CA LEU A 180 10.00 2.50 -6.72
C LEU A 180 9.03 1.37 -7.11
N ALA A 181 8.30 0.80 -6.15
CA ALA A 181 7.34 -0.26 -6.42
C ALA A 181 6.13 0.24 -7.22
N ILE A 182 5.64 1.45 -6.92
CA ILE A 182 4.55 2.12 -7.65
C ILE A 182 5.02 2.47 -9.07
N GLN A 183 6.22 3.02 -9.22
CA GLN A 183 6.77 3.38 -10.53
C GLN A 183 6.84 2.15 -11.45
N HIS A 184 7.39 1.03 -10.95
CA HIS A 184 7.43 -0.21 -11.72
C HIS A 184 6.03 -0.75 -12.11
N LEU A 185 5.00 -0.49 -11.29
CA LEU A 185 3.63 -0.87 -11.64
C LEU A 185 3.09 0.02 -12.76
N ILE A 186 3.31 1.33 -12.68
CA ILE A 186 2.87 2.32 -13.69
C ILE A 186 3.57 2.07 -15.02
N ASP A 187 4.91 2.05 -15.04
CA ASP A 187 5.70 1.85 -16.26
C ASP A 187 5.34 0.52 -16.96
N GLY A 188 5.12 -0.53 -16.17
CA GLY A 188 4.71 -1.82 -16.71
C GLY A 188 3.31 -1.79 -17.31
N ALA A 189 2.39 -1.00 -16.73
CA ALA A 189 1.01 -0.88 -17.21
C ALA A 189 0.96 -0.05 -18.49
N GLU A 190 1.73 1.03 -18.58
CA GLU A 190 1.90 1.83 -19.79
C GLU A 190 2.47 0.99 -20.93
N SER A 191 3.56 0.24 -20.66
CA SER A 191 4.14 -0.65 -21.65
C SER A 191 3.13 -1.71 -22.11
N LEU A 192 2.32 -2.26 -21.19
CA LEU A 192 1.31 -3.25 -21.52
C LEU A 192 0.20 -2.68 -22.42
N GLY A 193 -0.32 -1.49 -22.12
CA GLY A 193 -1.36 -0.83 -22.92
C GLY A 193 -0.88 -0.45 -24.32
N ASN A 194 0.33 0.10 -24.43
CA ASN A 194 0.92 0.53 -25.70
C ASN A 194 1.24 -0.64 -26.66
N ASN A 195 1.47 -1.84 -26.13
CA ASN A 195 1.73 -3.04 -26.94
C ASN A 195 0.46 -3.68 -27.53
N THR A 196 -0.74 -3.14 -27.23
CA THR A 196 -2.03 -3.70 -27.69
C THR A 196 -2.76 -2.86 -28.74
N THR A 197 -2.25 -1.67 -29.04
CA THR A 197 -2.59 -0.81 -30.19
C THR A 197 -1.71 -1.13 -31.39
#